data_AF-A0A0D0JD72-F1
#
_entry.id   AF-A0A0D0JD72-F1
#
_cell.length_a   1.000
_cell.length_b   1.000
_cell.length_c   1.000
_cell.angle_alpha   90.00
_cell.angle_beta   90.00
_cell.angle_gamma   90.00
#
_symmetry.space_group_name_H-M   'P 1'
#
loop_
_entity.id
_entity.type
_entity.pdbx_description
1 polymer ?
#
loop_
_entity_poly.entity_id
_entity_poly.type
_entity_poly.pdbx_seq_one_letter_code
_entity_poly.pdbx_strand_id
1 'polypeptide(L)'
;MTRRAIFATRVEGLFEVAGKPLVSVNAGMPVEEALSRASCILGTVVDLAMNVGDDGIRGTEVFAIQYLVEMAKALVDASSVGEVVTEAPNA
;
A
#
# COMPACT_ATOMS: atom_id res chain seq x y z
N MET A 1 -32.81 9.17 -4.65
CA MET A 1 -31.35 9.32 -4.72
C MET A 1 -30.74 8.08 -4.10
N THR A 2 -30.14 7.20 -4.91
CA THR A 2 -29.56 5.93 -4.44
C THR A 2 -28.12 6.20 -3.99
N ARG A 3 -27.77 5.94 -2.73
CA ARG A 3 -26.38 6.03 -2.26
C ARG A 3 -25.56 4.91 -2.91
N ARG A 4 -24.40 5.25 -3.46
CA ARG A 4 -23.42 4.26 -3.95
C ARG A 4 -22.55 3.84 -2.77
N ALA A 5 -22.52 2.54 -2.50
CA ALA A 5 -21.61 1.95 -1.52
C ALA A 5 -20.34 1.52 -2.25
N ILE A 6 -19.18 1.86 -1.68
CA ILE A 6 -17.88 1.38 -2.15
C ILE A 6 -17.20 0.57 -1.04
N PHE A 7 -16.40 -0.43 -1.42
CA PHE A 7 -15.52 -1.10 -0.48
C PHE A 7 -14.20 -0.34 -0.43
N ALA A 8 -13.85 0.16 0.74
CA ALA A 8 -12.73 1.06 0.94
C ALA A 8 -11.78 0.54 2.01
N THR A 9 -10.52 0.91 1.89
CA THR A 9 -9.46 0.58 2.85
C THR A 9 -9.78 1.14 4.25
N ARG A 10 -9.26 0.48 5.28
CA ARG A 10 -9.17 1.00 6.64
C ARG A 10 -7.78 1.55 6.92
N VAL A 11 -7.65 2.33 8.01
CA VAL A 11 -6.32 2.70 8.51
C VAL A 11 -5.62 1.45 9.01
N GLU A 12 -4.53 1.10 8.36
CA GLU A 12 -3.60 0.06 8.81
C GLU A 12 -2.20 0.64 8.82
N GLY A 13 -1.54 0.53 9.98
CA GLY A 13 -0.17 0.96 10.20
C GLY A 13 0.74 -0.25 10.23
N LEU A 14 1.77 -0.26 9.40
CA LEU A 14 2.65 -1.42 9.24
C LEU A 14 4.12 -1.04 9.41
N PHE A 15 4.87 -2.06 9.85
CA PHE A 15 6.28 -1.99 10.19
C PHE A 15 6.57 -0.99 11.32
N GLU A 16 6.45 -1.45 12.55
CA GLU A 16 6.66 -0.62 13.74
C GLU A 16 8.16 -0.37 13.99
N VAL A 17 8.57 0.88 13.92
CA VAL A 17 9.92 1.33 14.30
C VAL A 17 9.77 2.26 15.50
N ALA A 18 10.34 1.84 16.64
CA ALA A 18 10.31 2.60 17.89
C ALA A 18 8.87 2.98 18.34
N GLY A 19 7.92 2.06 18.28
CA GLY A 19 6.54 2.33 18.74
C GLY A 19 5.62 2.96 17.71
N LYS A 20 6.08 3.20 16.47
CA LYS A 20 5.31 3.91 15.44
C LYS A 20 5.33 3.15 14.12
N PRO A 21 4.18 3.04 13.42
CA PRO A 21 4.15 2.48 12.09
C PRO A 21 4.99 3.37 11.16
N LEU A 22 5.90 2.75 10.41
CA LEU A 22 6.73 3.42 9.42
C LEU A 22 5.88 3.86 8.22
N VAL A 23 4.85 3.08 7.89
CA VAL A 23 3.90 3.36 6.82
C VAL A 23 2.46 3.15 7.31
N SER A 24 1.52 3.97 6.83
CA SER A 24 0.10 3.80 7.10
C SER A 24 -0.75 4.13 5.88
N VAL A 25 -1.83 3.38 5.68
CA VAL A 25 -2.82 3.67 4.63
C VAL A 25 -3.93 4.54 5.21
N ASN A 26 -4.40 5.53 4.45
CA ASN A 26 -5.56 6.33 4.86
C ASN A 26 -6.84 5.52 4.66
N ALA A 27 -7.76 5.57 5.61
CA ALA A 27 -9.10 4.99 5.42
C ALA A 27 -9.86 5.68 4.28
N GLY A 28 -10.76 4.94 3.63
CA GLY A 28 -11.68 5.46 2.63
C GLY A 28 -11.16 5.43 1.19
N MET A 29 -9.92 5.00 0.94
CA MET A 29 -9.44 4.78 -0.44
C MET A 29 -10.16 3.54 -1.03
N PRO A 30 -10.75 3.63 -2.24
CA PRO A 30 -11.34 2.47 -2.91
C PRO A 30 -10.37 1.30 -3.01
N VAL A 31 -10.82 0.08 -2.70
CA VAL A 31 -9.93 -1.10 -2.68
C VAL A 31 -9.29 -1.38 -4.05
N GLU A 32 -10.02 -1.17 -5.15
CA GLU A 32 -9.45 -1.32 -6.50
C GLU A 32 -8.27 -0.37 -6.73
N GLU A 33 -8.39 0.87 -6.26
CA GLU A 33 -7.32 1.87 -6.36
C GLU A 33 -6.13 1.50 -5.47
N ALA A 34 -6.38 1.05 -4.23
CA ALA A 34 -5.34 0.63 -3.31
C ALA A 34 -4.54 -0.56 -3.86
N LEU A 35 -5.22 -1.58 -4.41
CA LEU A 35 -4.57 -2.74 -5.02
C LEU A 35 -3.84 -2.38 -6.32
N SER A 36 -4.38 -1.45 -7.12
CA SER A 36 -3.70 -0.93 -8.31
C SER A 36 -2.37 -0.24 -7.93
N ARG A 37 -2.38 0.60 -6.89
CA ARG A 37 -1.16 1.24 -6.36
C ARG A 37 -0.18 0.22 -5.81
N ALA A 38 -0.65 -0.79 -5.08
CA ALA A 38 0.19 -1.87 -4.56
C ALA A 38 0.90 -2.62 -5.70
N SER A 39 0.16 -2.96 -6.76
CA SER A 39 0.69 -3.62 -7.96
C SER A 39 1.77 -2.78 -8.65
N CYS A 40 1.54 -1.47 -8.79
CA CYS A 40 2.53 -0.56 -9.38
C CYS A 40 3.84 -0.52 -8.56
N ILE A 41 3.74 -0.43 -7.23
CA ILE A 41 4.90 -0.45 -6.34
C ILE A 41 5.65 -1.78 -6.46
N LEU A 42 4.94 -2.91 -6.48
CA LEU A 42 5.55 -4.23 -6.66
C LEU A 42 6.25 -4.38 -8.01
N GLY A 43 5.72 -3.78 -9.08
CA GLY A 43 6.41 -3.69 -10.37
C GLY A 43 7.78 -3.02 -10.25
N THR A 44 7.85 -1.87 -9.57
CA THR A 44 9.12 -1.18 -9.30
C THR A 44 10.08 -2.02 -8.44
N VAL A 45 9.55 -2.76 -7.45
CA VAL A 45 10.35 -3.67 -6.62
C VAL A 45 10.99 -4.78 -7.47
N VAL A 46 10.26 -5.36 -8.41
CA VAL A 46 10.79 -6.40 -9.30
C VAL A 46 11.94 -5.85 -10.14
N ASP A 47 11.78 -4.67 -10.73
CA ASP A 47 12.82 -4.03 -11.54
C ASP A 47 14.08 -3.73 -10.70
N LEU A 48 13.91 -3.20 -9.49
CA LEU A 48 15.01 -2.92 -8.57
C LEU A 48 15.73 -4.20 -8.12
N ALA A 49 14.98 -5.25 -7.79
CA ALA A 49 15.55 -6.52 -7.34
C ALA A 49 16.39 -7.20 -8.44
N MET A 50 15.96 -7.10 -9.70
CA MET A 50 16.75 -7.60 -10.84
C MET A 50 18.08 -6.82 -10.98
N ASN A 51 18.04 -5.49 -10.90
CA ASN A 51 19.25 -4.66 -10.99
C ASN A 51 20.25 -4.93 -9.85
N VAL A 52 19.77 -5.18 -8.63
CA VAL A 52 20.63 -5.53 -7.48
C VAL A 52 21.29 -6.91 -7.66
N GLY A 53 20.61 -7.84 -8.32
CA GLY A 53 21.15 -9.17 -8.63
C GLY A 53 22.30 -9.14 -9.63
N ASP A 54 22.28 -8.20 -10.58
CA ASP A 54 23.24 -8.11 -11.68
C ASP A 54 24.50 -7.28 -11.34
N ASP A 55 24.37 -6.16 -10.61
CA ASP A 55 25.46 -5.19 -10.39
C ASP A 55 26.19 -5.30 -9.03
N GLY A 56 25.75 -6.20 -8.15
CA GLY A 56 26.35 -6.37 -6.82
C GLY A 56 25.87 -5.33 -5.80
N ILE A 57 25.45 -5.82 -4.63
CA ILE A 57 24.67 -5.10 -3.62
C ILE A 57 25.30 -3.76 -3.19
N ARG A 58 24.58 -2.64 -3.38
CA ARG A 58 24.76 -1.41 -2.59
C ARG A 58 23.69 -1.38 -1.50
N GLY A 59 24.08 -1.27 -0.23
CA GLY A 59 23.17 -1.39 0.92
C GLY A 59 21.94 -0.47 0.91
N THR A 60 21.97 0.63 0.14
CA THR A 60 20.85 1.56 -0.05
C THR A 60 19.70 0.98 -0.89
N GLU A 61 20.00 0.14 -1.88
CA GLU A 61 19.00 -0.44 -2.79
C GLU A 61 18.18 -1.52 -2.07
N VAL A 62 18.84 -2.31 -1.21
CA VAL A 62 18.18 -3.32 -0.36
C VAL A 62 17.17 -2.66 0.59
N PHE A 63 17.55 -1.54 1.20
CA PHE A 63 16.63 -0.78 2.05
C PHE A 63 15.47 -0.17 1.26
N ALA A 64 15.72 0.35 0.06
CA ALA A 64 14.68 0.88 -0.81
C ALA A 64 13.67 -0.22 -1.22
N ILE A 65 14.15 -1.40 -1.59
CA ILE A 65 13.30 -2.57 -1.89
C ILE A 65 12.46 -2.93 -0.68
N GLN A 66 13.06 -3.05 0.50
CA GLN A 66 12.34 -3.37 1.73
C GLN A 66 11.25 -2.33 2.02
N TYR A 67 11.57 -1.04 1.93
CA TYR A 67 10.63 0.04 2.18
C TYR A 67 9.43 0.00 1.19
N LEU A 68 9.70 -0.19 -0.10
CA LEU A 68 8.66 -0.28 -1.13
C LEU A 68 7.77 -1.53 -0.95
N VAL A 69 8.36 -2.67 -0.58
CA VAL A 69 7.61 -3.90 -0.26
C VAL A 69 6.66 -3.66 0.92
N GLU A 70 7.11 -3.00 1.99
CA GLU A 70 6.25 -2.73 3.14
C GLU A 70 5.12 -1.73 2.80
N MET A 71 5.37 -0.75 1.94
CA MET A 71 4.30 0.12 1.42
C MET A 71 3.24 -0.66 0.62
N ALA A 72 3.68 -1.56 -0.27
CA ALA A 72 2.77 -2.39 -1.07
C ALA A 72 1.97 -3.36 -0.19
N LYS A 73 2.62 -4.00 0.78
CA LYS A 73 1.94 -4.85 1.77
C LYS A 73 0.89 -4.07 2.55
N ALA A 74 1.20 -2.85 2.97
CA ALA A 74 0.23 -2.02 3.69
C ALA A 74 -1.04 -1.74 2.89
N LEU A 75 -0.91 -1.49 1.59
CA LEU A 75 -2.06 -1.34 0.70
C LEU A 75 -2.87 -2.63 0.55
N VAL A 76 -2.20 -3.79 0.47
CA VAL A 76 -2.86 -5.11 0.39
C VAL A 76 -3.59 -5.43 1.68
N ASP A 77 -2.93 -5.27 2.83
CA ASP A 77 -3.49 -5.57 4.15
C ASP A 77 -4.68 -4.66 4.43
N ALA A 78 -4.54 -3.34 4.24
CA ALA A 78 -5.63 -2.37 4.37
C ALA A 78 -6.83 -2.66 3.45
N SER A 79 -6.57 -3.24 2.28
CA SER A 79 -7.60 -3.67 1.34
C SER A 79 -8.30 -4.96 1.78
N SER A 80 -7.57 -5.89 2.40
CA SER A 80 -8.10 -7.18 2.87
C SER A 80 -9.06 -7.04 4.05
N VAL A 81 -8.85 -6.03 4.90
CA VAL A 81 -9.68 -5.72 6.08
C VAL A 81 -10.63 -4.52 5.84
N GLY A 82 -10.79 -4.11 4.59
CA GLY A 82 -11.58 -2.93 4.22
C GLY A 82 -13.04 -2.95 4.71
N GLU A 83 -13.71 -1.81 4.59
CA GLU A 83 -15.10 -1.62 5.02
C GLU A 83 -15.98 -1.02 3.93
N VAL A 84 -17.29 -1.26 4.03
CA VAL A 84 -18.27 -0.66 3.12
C VAL A 84 -18.52 0.78 3.57
N VAL A 85 -18.13 1.74 2.74
CA VAL A 85 -18.36 3.17 2.96
C VAL A 85 -19.48 3.64 2.03
N THR A 86 -20.49 4.32 2.60
CA THR A 86 -21.54 4.97 1.81
C THR A 86 -21.12 6.39 1.46
N GLU A 87 -21.06 6.74 0.18
CA GLU A 87 -20.83 8.13 -0.23
C GLU A 87 -21.94 9.04 0.34
N ALA A 88 -21.53 10.16 0.93
CA ALA A 88 -22.46 11.20 1.35
C ALA A 88 -23.10 11.85 0.11
N PRO A 89 -24.40 12.20 0.14
CA PRO A 89 -25.02 12.91 -0.96
C PRO A 89 -24.32 14.26 -1.13
N ASN A 90 -23.81 14.53 -2.33
CA ASN A 90 -23.28 15.85 -2.70
C ASN A 90 -24.33 16.90 -2.35
N ALA A 91 -23.96 17.86 -1.50
CA ALA A 91 -24.79 18.99 -1.10
C ALA A 91 -24.99 19.96 -2.28
#